data_AF-A0A3M0HT78-F1
#
_entry.id   AF-A0A3M0HT78-F1
#
_cell.length_a   1.000
_cell.length_b   1.000
_cell.length_c   1.000
_cell.angle_alpha   90.00
_cell.angle_beta   90.00
_cell.angle_gamma   90.00
#
_symmetry.space_group_name_H-M   'P 1'
#
loop_
_entity.id
_entity.type
_entity.pdbx_description
1 polymer ?
#
loop_
_entity_poly.entity_id
_entity_poly.type
_entity_poly.pdbx_seq_one_letter_code
_entity_poly.pdbx_strand_id
1 'polypeptide(L)'
;MIVGGILLGLIAIVLGFVGRSRYKKRTATNGTVSLFAIILGFVAAALSIVLVVVGVGLFNAGGGQDFTECVYRAGSDTAAQQQCADEFQQNIENRFDDSTPN
;
A
#
# COMPACT_ATOMS: atom_id res chain seq x y z
N MET A 1 11.91 -13.43 2.95
CA MET A 1 10.47 -13.67 3.26
C MET A 1 9.61 -12.53 2.69
N ILE A 2 9.60 -12.32 1.37
CA ILE A 2 8.78 -11.27 0.72
C ILE A 2 7.45 -11.83 0.19
N VAL A 3 7.36 -13.15 0.04
CA VAL A 3 6.10 -13.87 -0.21
C VAL A 3 5.08 -13.64 0.93
N GLY A 4 5.55 -13.36 2.15
CA GLY A 4 4.67 -13.01 3.28
C GLY A 4 4.01 -11.65 3.16
N GLY A 5 4.69 -10.64 2.59
CA GLY A 5 4.21 -9.26 2.55
C GLY A 5 3.07 -9.04 1.55
N ILE A 6 3.16 -9.64 0.36
CA ILE A 6 2.12 -9.53 -0.67
C ILE A 6 0.89 -10.37 -0.28
N LEU A 7 1.09 -11.55 0.30
CA LEU A 7 -0.01 -12.36 0.84
C LEU A 7 -0.68 -11.65 2.01
N LEU A 8 0.07 -11.09 2.97
CA LEU A 8 -0.50 -10.30 4.07
C LEU A 8 -1.20 -9.05 3.56
N GLY A 9 -0.67 -8.37 2.53
CA GLY A 9 -1.30 -7.21 1.90
C GLY A 9 -2.63 -7.56 1.24
N LEU A 10 -2.68 -8.63 0.46
CA LEU A 10 -3.93 -9.12 -0.15
C LEU A 10 -4.92 -9.63 0.89
N ILE A 11 -4.45 -10.36 1.90
CA ILE A 11 -5.28 -10.81 3.03
C ILE A 11 -5.81 -9.61 3.81
N ALA A 12 -5.02 -8.55 4.01
CA ALA A 12 -5.46 -7.32 4.67
C ALA A 12 -6.50 -6.55 3.83
N ILE A 13 -6.35 -6.51 2.50
CA ILE A 13 -7.36 -5.94 1.60
C ILE A 13 -8.66 -6.75 1.69
N VAL A 14 -8.59 -8.09 1.59
CA VAL A 14 -9.76 -8.97 1.65
C VAL A 14 -10.41 -8.95 3.04
N LEU A 15 -9.64 -9.04 4.12
CA LEU A 15 -10.15 -8.94 5.50
C LEU A 15 -10.68 -7.54 5.80
N GLY A 16 -10.09 -6.49 5.25
CA GLY A 16 -10.61 -5.12 5.33
C GLY A 16 -11.97 -5.00 4.65
N PHE A 17 -12.12 -5.58 3.46
CA PHE A 17 -13.38 -5.59 2.71
C PHE A 17 -14.45 -6.48 3.38
N VAL A 18 -14.08 -7.69 3.81
CA VAL A 18 -14.96 -8.67 4.46
C VAL A 18 -15.37 -8.20 5.87
N GLY A 19 -14.42 -7.62 6.63
CA GLY A 19 -14.66 -7.00 7.93
C GLY A 19 -15.64 -5.83 7.84
N ARG A 20 -15.49 -4.97 6.82
CA ARG A 20 -16.43 -3.88 6.55
C ARG A 20 -17.86 -4.37 6.21
N SER A 21 -18.00 -5.57 5.61
CA SER A 21 -19.33 -6.16 5.36
C SER A 21 -20.00 -6.77 6.60
N ARG A 22 -19.20 -7.25 7.59
CA ARG A 22 -19.72 -7.94 8.78
C ARG A 22 -20.31 -6.99 9.84
N TYR A 23 -19.94 -5.71 9.84
CA TYR A 23 -20.58 -4.70 10.69
C TYR A 23 -22.02 -4.37 10.27
N LYS A 24 -22.44 -4.72 9.05
CA LYS A 24 -23.75 -4.34 8.52
C LYS A 24 -24.92 -5.21 9.01
N LYS A 25 -24.66 -6.33 9.71
CA LYS A 25 -25.72 -7.30 10.06
C LYS A 25 -26.33 -7.16 11.46
N ARG A 26 -25.96 -6.17 12.27
CA ARG A 26 -26.63 -5.91 13.56
C ARG A 26 -26.77 -4.44 13.94
N THR A 27 -27.00 -3.53 13.00
CA THR A 27 -27.51 -2.19 13.35
C THR A 27 -29.02 -2.27 13.54
N ALA A 28 -29.40 -2.85 14.68
CA ALA A 28 -30.74 -2.67 15.22
C ALA A 28 -30.94 -1.18 15.56
N THR A 29 -32.05 -0.62 15.09
CA THR A 29 -32.81 0.48 15.71
C THR A 29 -32.00 1.70 16.19
N ASN A 30 -32.03 2.76 15.36
CA ASN A 30 -32.29 4.18 15.72
C ASN A 30 -31.85 5.03 14.52
N GLY A 31 -32.80 5.66 13.83
CA GLY A 31 -32.68 6.19 12.46
C GLY A 31 -31.59 7.23 12.20
N THR A 32 -30.93 7.77 13.23
CA THR A 32 -29.92 8.82 13.10
C THR A 32 -28.49 8.27 12.92
N VAL A 33 -28.14 7.15 13.57
CA VAL A 33 -26.77 6.59 13.54
C VAL A 33 -26.44 5.91 12.22
N SER A 34 -27.43 5.33 11.54
CA SER A 34 -27.22 4.68 10.23
C SER A 34 -26.85 5.67 9.12
N LEU A 35 -27.38 6.89 9.14
CA LEU A 35 -27.09 7.88 8.10
C LEU A 35 -25.64 8.35 8.16
N PHE A 36 -25.13 8.65 9.37
CA PHE A 36 -23.72 8.99 9.55
C PHE A 36 -22.80 7.83 9.15
N ALA A 37 -23.15 6.59 9.47
CA ALA A 37 -22.37 5.43 9.05
C ALA A 37 -22.29 5.27 7.53
N ILE A 38 -23.36 5.60 6.80
CA ILE A 38 -23.37 5.57 5.32
C ILE A 38 -22.49 6.69 4.76
N ILE A 39 -22.61 7.91 5.29
CA ILE A 39 -21.84 9.08 4.82
C ILE A 39 -20.35 8.89 5.11
N LEU A 40 -19.97 8.56 6.34
CA LEU A 40 -18.59 8.21 6.68
C LEU A 40 -18.12 6.99 5.88
N GLY A 41 -19.05 6.07 5.59
CA GLY A 41 -18.85 4.93 4.70
C GLY A 41 -18.37 5.33 3.31
N PHE A 42 -19.07 6.29 2.69
CA PHE A 42 -18.77 6.81 1.36
C PHE A 42 -17.50 7.66 1.34
N VAL A 43 -17.32 8.54 2.33
CA VAL A 43 -16.11 9.37 2.46
C VAL A 43 -14.86 8.50 2.59
N ALA A 44 -14.90 7.49 3.45
CA ALA A 44 -13.77 6.58 3.61
C ALA A 44 -13.48 5.78 2.33
N ALA A 45 -14.51 5.39 1.56
CA ALA A 45 -14.31 4.72 0.28
C ALA A 45 -13.65 5.66 -0.75
N ALA A 46 -14.11 6.90 -0.85
CA ALA A 46 -13.53 7.90 -1.74
C ALA A 46 -12.07 8.21 -1.37
N LEU A 47 -11.78 8.42 -0.08
CA LEU A 47 -10.41 8.64 0.41
C LEU A 47 -9.51 7.43 0.14
N SER A 48 -10.02 6.21 0.34
CA SER A 48 -9.25 4.99 0.03
C SER A 48 -8.85 4.93 -1.43
N ILE A 49 -9.74 5.31 -2.36
CA ILE A 49 -9.43 5.33 -3.79
C ILE A 49 -8.33 6.35 -4.10
N VAL A 50 -8.46 7.57 -3.56
CA VAL A 50 -7.47 8.63 -3.74
C VAL A 50 -6.09 8.21 -3.22
N LEU A 51 -6.03 7.62 -2.02
CA LEU A 51 -4.78 7.15 -1.43
C LEU A 51 -4.13 6.05 -2.26
N VAL A 52 -4.90 5.13 -2.83
CA VAL A 52 -4.36 4.08 -3.72
C VAL A 52 -3.79 4.71 -5.00
N VAL A 53 -4.54 5.60 -5.66
CA VAL A 53 -4.09 6.24 -6.91
C VAL A 53 -2.82 7.07 -6.69
N VAL A 54 -2.81 7.92 -5.66
CA VAL A 54 -1.65 8.76 -5.34
C VAL A 54 -0.48 7.91 -4.86
N GLY A 55 -0.75 6.90 -4.02
CA GLY A 55 0.27 5.99 -3.51
C GLY A 55 0.98 5.22 -4.63
N VAL A 56 0.23 4.65 -5.59
CA VAL A 56 0.80 3.97 -6.76
C VAL A 56 1.59 4.94 -7.64
N GLY A 57 1.07 6.15 -7.86
CA GLY A 57 1.77 7.18 -8.65
C GLY A 57 3.11 7.60 -8.04
N LEU A 58 3.12 7.86 -6.72
CA LEU A 58 4.35 8.20 -5.98
C LEU A 58 5.32 7.02 -5.92
N PHE A 59 4.81 5.80 -5.74
CA PHE A 59 5.64 4.59 -5.72
C PHE A 59 6.33 4.35 -7.07
N ASN A 60 5.63 4.56 -8.18
CA ASN A 60 6.23 4.52 -9.51
C ASN A 60 7.26 5.62 -9.72
N ALA A 61 6.93 6.87 -9.37
CA ALA A 61 7.84 8.00 -9.54
C ALA A 61 9.14 7.87 -8.70
N GLY A 62 9.03 7.24 -7.53
CA GLY A 62 10.13 6.99 -6.61
C GLY A 62 11.02 5.78 -6.93
N GLY A 63 10.83 5.11 -8.07
CA GLY A 63 11.63 3.93 -8.45
C GLY A 63 11.22 2.64 -7.71
N GLY A 64 10.05 2.61 -7.09
CA GLY A 64 9.52 1.42 -6.42
C GLY A 64 9.23 0.26 -7.38
N GLN A 65 8.93 0.55 -8.65
CA GLN A 65 8.76 -0.47 -9.69
C GLN A 65 10.07 -1.22 -9.97
N ASP A 66 11.19 -0.51 -10.12
CA ASP A 66 12.50 -1.13 -10.38
C ASP A 66 12.93 -2.03 -9.22
N PHE A 67 12.75 -1.55 -7.98
CA PHE A 67 13.01 -2.35 -6.78
C PHE A 67 12.14 -3.61 -6.71
N THR A 68 10.83 -3.48 -6.93
CA THR A 68 9.92 -4.63 -6.88
C THR A 68 10.17 -5.61 -8.02
N GLU A 69 10.53 -5.14 -9.21
CA GLU A 69 10.91 -5.99 -10.33
C GLU A 69 12.23 -6.73 -10.06
N CYS A 70 13.25 -6.05 -9.50
CA CYS A 70 14.52 -6.67 -9.10
C CYS A 70 14.30 -7.76 -8.05
N VAL A 71 13.54 -7.46 -7.00
CA VAL A 71 13.23 -8.42 -5.92
C VAL A 71 12.40 -9.59 -6.46
N TYR A 72 11.44 -9.33 -7.36
CA TYR A 72 10.67 -10.37 -8.01
C TYR A 72 11.55 -11.31 -8.84
N ARG A 73 12.51 -10.74 -9.59
CA ARG A 73 13.49 -11.49 -10.39
C ARG A 73 14.47 -12.29 -9.52
N ALA A 74 14.89 -11.72 -8.39
CA ALA A 74 15.78 -12.35 -7.41
C ALA A 74 15.15 -13.57 -6.72
N GLY A 75 13.82 -13.58 -6.56
CA GLY A 75 13.09 -14.74 -6.05
C GLY A 75 13.52 -15.13 -4.63
N SER A 76 14.01 -16.35 -4.43
CA SER A 76 14.46 -16.86 -3.13
C SER A 76 15.94 -16.62 -2.84
N ASP A 77 16.66 -15.95 -3.74
CA ASP A 77 18.10 -15.76 -3.62
C ASP A 77 18.42 -14.57 -2.71
N THR A 78 18.83 -14.86 -1.48
CA THR A 78 18.99 -13.86 -0.41
C THR A 78 20.08 -12.83 -0.74
N ALA A 79 21.13 -13.25 -1.45
CA ALA A 79 22.21 -12.35 -1.86
C ALA A 79 21.74 -11.37 -2.94
N ALA A 80 20.96 -11.83 -3.90
CA ALA A 80 20.38 -10.97 -4.95
C ALA A 80 19.35 -9.98 -4.37
N GLN A 81 18.57 -10.39 -3.36
CA GLN A 81 17.67 -9.46 -2.67
C GLN A 81 18.41 -8.33 -1.95
N GLN A 82 19.57 -8.61 -1.35
CA GLN A 82 20.40 -7.58 -0.72
C GLN A 82 20.94 -6.59 -1.75
N GLN A 83 21.40 -7.07 -2.90
CA GLN A 83 21.84 -6.20 -4.00
C GLN A 83 20.73 -5.29 -4.51
N CYS A 84 19.50 -5.79 -4.65
CA CYS A 84 18.36 -4.94 -5.02
C CYS A 84 18.10 -3.83 -4.00
N ALA A 85 18.29 -4.10 -2.71
CA ALA A 85 18.12 -3.10 -1.66
C ALA A 85 19.24 -2.05 -1.66
N ASP A 86 20.49 -2.48 -1.86
CA ASP A 86 21.64 -1.58 -1.96
C ASP A 86 21.56 -0.68 -3.20
N GLU A 87 21.12 -1.21 -4.35
CA GLU A 87 20.89 -0.39 -5.56
C GLU A 87 19.79 0.64 -5.35
N PHE A 88 18.68 0.25 -4.72
CA PHE A 88 17.60 1.18 -4.42
C PHE A 88 18.05 2.30 -3.49
N GLN A 89 18.83 1.97 -2.45
CA GLN A 89 19.38 2.96 -1.53
C GLN A 89 20.32 3.94 -2.24
N GLN A 90 21.25 3.44 -3.08
CA GLN A 90 22.14 4.30 -3.86
C GLN A 90 21.38 5.20 -4.84
N ASN A 91 20.31 4.70 -5.47
CA ASN A 91 19.51 5.49 -6.40
C ASN A 91 18.78 6.65 -5.68
N ILE A 92 18.31 6.40 -4.46
CA ILE A 92 17.72 7.42 -3.60
C ILE A 92 18.80 8.41 -3.14
N GLU A 93 19.93 7.93 -2.61
CA GLU A 93 21.03 8.79 -2.16
C GLU A 93 21.51 9.72 -3.27
N ASN A 94 21.72 9.21 -4.50
CA ASN A 94 22.12 10.02 -5.64
C ASN A 94 21.06 11.07 -6.04
N ARG A 95 19.77 10.73 -5.97
CA ARG A 95 18.69 11.71 -6.23
C ARG A 95 18.59 12.77 -5.13
N PHE A 96 18.90 12.42 -3.89
CA PHE A 96 18.85 13.34 -2.77
C PHE A 96 20.10 14.24 -2.72
N ASP A 97 21.28 13.71 -3.02
CA ASP A 97 22.55 14.44 -3.06
C ASP A 97 22.53 15.53 -4.16
N ASP A 98 22.01 15.19 -5.35
CA ASP A 98 21.78 16.14 -6.46
C ASP A 98 20.76 17.25 -6.10
N SER A 99 19.87 17.01 -5.14
CA SER A 99 18.86 17.97 -4.69
C SER A 99 19.29 18.87 -3.52
N THR A 100 20.48 18.66 -2.96
CA THR A 100 21.09 19.53 -1.94
C THR A 100 22.01 20.58 -2.59
N PRO A 101 21.57 21.84 -2.74
CA PRO A 101 22.49 22.90 -3.12
C PRO A 101 23.50 23.13 -1.99
N ASN A 102 24.78 23.10 -2.35
CA ASN A 102 25.91 23.55 -1.53
C ASN A 102 25.89 25.07 -1.30
#